data_AF-A0A355EVY6-F1
#
_entry.id   AF-A0A355EVY6-F1
#
_cell.length_a   1.000
_cell.length_b   1.000
_cell.length_c   1.000
_cell.angle_alpha   90.00
_cell.angle_beta   90.00
_cell.angle_gamma   90.00
#
_symmetry.space_group_name_H-M   'P 1'
#
loop_
_entity.id
_entity.type
_entity.pdbx_description
1 polymer ?
#
loop_
_entity_poly.entity_id
_entity_poly.type
_entity_poly.pdbx_seq_one_letter_code
_entity_poly.pdbx_strand_id
1 'polypeptide(L)'
;MNAHLVALQKTLGRLTLWQGVLLAVLAAGLYATVLRFAQGLGAVTHLSDAFPWGLWIGFDVLVGVGLAAGGFVVAATVHVFRLERYEPIARPAVLTAFLGYVLVIVALLFDLGLPYRIWHPLVMWNPHSVMFEVAWCVTLYTTVLALEFLPLVLERFHLEKPLKVMRAVFVPLVIVGVLLSTLHQSSLGSLYVIVPDKLHGLWYTPLLPVFFFLSAVAGGLAMTIFESFMSYRAFGKRLEHDLLAGLARILVVVLAVYALIKAQDLYGRGSLHLVWALSPESVLFWGEIGLGVLLPMALFSVPQVRASERGLFFGALLTVMGFIVNRLNVAVTGMAASSGVTYVPSWMEFAVTASIVGAGFLLFALAVKYLPIFPKAELPPAGVDPILLRRRPALSRGVLAALWVLLVIGIVGVAASSPKPKGPAPAAPAVEPQVVHAASAEVRLPAPYTFPVSGDSPGPVTFNHETHAAVTDNQCRTCHAGLFKITEPGTPVSGKLTYEAIHEGALCASCHDGDKAFGIEDDCANCHRQ
;
A
#
# COMPACT_ATOMS: atom_id res chain seq x y z
N MET A 1 43.34 -1.98 31.68
CA MET A 1 42.56 -3.13 31.17
C MET A 1 41.53 -3.56 32.21
N ASN A 2 40.26 -3.17 32.23
CA ASN A 2 39.51 -2.05 31.66
C ASN A 2 38.18 -2.09 32.44
N ALA A 3 37.91 -1.15 33.34
CA ALA A 3 36.63 -1.09 34.06
C ALA A 3 35.45 -0.99 33.07
N HIS A 4 35.69 -0.47 31.86
CA HIS A 4 34.77 -0.52 30.73
C HIS A 4 34.48 -1.92 30.20
N LEU A 5 35.47 -2.84 30.14
CA LEU A 5 35.24 -4.23 29.72
C LEU A 5 34.45 -5.00 30.77
N VAL A 6 34.73 -4.77 32.06
CA VAL A 6 33.99 -5.38 33.18
C VAL A 6 32.56 -4.84 33.24
N ALA A 7 32.36 -3.54 33.01
CA ALA A 7 31.04 -2.94 32.87
C ALA A 7 30.29 -3.54 31.67
N LEU A 8 30.91 -3.61 30.49
CA LEU A 8 30.34 -4.23 29.30
C LEU A 8 29.93 -5.69 29.56
N GLN A 9 30.78 -6.47 30.22
CA GLN A 9 30.54 -7.86 30.58
C GLN A 9 29.38 -8.02 31.58
N LYS A 10 29.19 -7.06 32.50
CA LYS A 10 28.07 -7.01 33.46
C LYS A 10 26.75 -6.61 32.81
N THR A 11 26.78 -5.77 31.76
CA THR A 11 25.59 -5.40 30.96
C THR A 11 25.23 -6.50 29.95
N LEU A 12 26.23 -7.12 29.31
CA LEU A 12 26.06 -8.26 28.39
C LEU A 12 25.55 -9.52 29.11
N GLY A 13 26.01 -9.76 30.34
CA GLY A 13 25.53 -10.88 31.19
C GLY A 13 24.09 -10.73 31.72
N ARG A 14 23.41 -9.60 31.44
CA ARG A 14 22.02 -9.32 31.83
C ARG A 14 21.10 -9.06 30.64
N LEU A 15 21.50 -9.40 29.42
CA LEU A 15 20.60 -9.33 28.27
C LEU A 15 19.43 -10.31 28.48
N THR A 16 18.23 -9.79 28.56
CA THR A 16 17.02 -10.61 28.51
C THR A 16 16.96 -11.31 27.15
N LEU A 17 16.38 -12.51 27.09
CA LEU A 17 16.28 -13.28 25.83
C LEU A 17 15.71 -12.43 24.66
N TRP A 18 14.72 -11.58 24.94
CA TRP A 18 14.11 -10.70 23.96
C TRP A 18 15.03 -9.56 23.48
N GLN A 19 15.90 -9.04 24.35
CA GLN A 19 16.93 -8.08 23.94
C GLN A 19 17.98 -8.77 23.05
N GLY A 20 18.34 -10.02 23.36
CA GLY A 20 19.22 -10.82 22.50
C GLY A 20 18.62 -11.06 21.11
N VAL A 21 17.34 -11.44 21.04
CA VAL A 21 16.61 -11.61 19.77
C VAL A 21 16.56 -10.30 18.98
N LEU A 22 16.24 -9.18 19.62
CA LEU A 22 16.20 -7.88 18.95
C LEU A 22 17.59 -7.52 18.38
N LEU A 23 18.65 -7.69 19.15
CA LEU A 23 20.02 -7.42 18.69
C LEU A 23 20.42 -8.32 17.50
N ALA A 24 20.03 -9.59 17.53
CA ALA A 24 20.28 -10.51 16.42
C ALA A 24 19.52 -10.09 15.14
N VAL A 25 18.26 -9.69 15.26
CA VAL A 25 17.46 -9.18 14.13
C VAL A 25 18.06 -7.90 13.57
N LEU A 26 18.47 -6.95 14.43
CA LEU A 26 19.12 -5.71 14.01
C LEU A 26 20.48 -5.98 13.33
N ALA A 27 21.26 -6.94 13.82
CA ALA A 27 22.52 -7.33 13.20
C ALA A 27 22.32 -7.98 11.83
N ALA A 28 21.32 -8.87 11.69
CA ALA A 28 20.97 -9.47 10.41
C ALA A 28 20.47 -8.42 9.39
N GLY A 29 19.63 -7.48 9.84
CA GLY A 29 19.18 -6.36 9.04
C GLY A 29 20.33 -5.42 8.63
N LEU A 30 21.28 -5.14 9.53
CA LEU A 30 22.47 -4.35 9.21
C LEU A 30 23.34 -5.03 8.15
N TYR A 31 23.54 -6.35 8.26
CA TYR A 31 24.25 -7.12 7.25
C TYR A 31 23.57 -7.02 5.88
N ALA A 32 22.25 -7.26 5.81
CA ALA A 32 21.47 -7.11 4.59
C ALA A 32 21.51 -5.66 4.06
N THR A 33 21.53 -4.66 4.94
CA THR A 33 21.66 -3.24 4.59
C THR A 33 22.98 -2.97 3.88
N VAL A 34 24.10 -3.44 4.45
CA VAL A 34 25.42 -3.24 3.84
C VAL A 34 25.47 -3.87 2.45
N LEU A 35 24.95 -5.09 2.28
CA LEU A 35 24.88 -5.72 0.96
C LEU A 35 23.98 -4.97 -0.02
N ARG A 36 22.80 -4.52 0.42
CA ARG A 36 21.84 -3.77 -0.41
C ARG A 36 22.44 -2.51 -1.00
N PHE A 37 23.17 -1.75 -0.19
CA PHE A 37 23.74 -0.47 -0.62
C PHE A 37 25.11 -0.62 -1.29
N ALA A 38 25.84 -1.72 -1.05
CA ALA A 38 27.12 -1.98 -1.71
C ALA A 38 26.98 -2.71 -3.06
N GLN A 39 26.01 -3.62 -3.20
CA GLN A 39 25.88 -4.52 -4.35
C GLN A 39 24.54 -4.38 -5.11
N GLY A 40 23.61 -3.55 -4.60
CA GLY A 40 22.32 -3.28 -5.25
C GLY A 40 21.19 -4.22 -4.83
N LEU A 41 20.04 -4.10 -5.52
CA LEU A 41 18.81 -4.85 -5.21
C LEU A 41 18.95 -6.36 -5.44
N GLY A 42 19.61 -6.76 -6.54
CA GLY A 42 19.73 -8.17 -6.92
C GLY A 42 20.56 -9.03 -5.95
N ALA A 43 21.40 -8.40 -5.12
CA ALA A 43 22.20 -9.12 -4.12
C ALA A 43 21.41 -9.53 -2.88
N VAL A 44 20.28 -8.86 -2.60
CA VAL A 44 19.53 -9.03 -1.35
C VAL A 44 18.06 -9.38 -1.56
N THR A 45 17.52 -9.20 -2.76
CA THR A 45 16.12 -9.48 -3.06
C THR A 45 15.99 -10.57 -4.13
N HIS A 46 14.85 -11.26 -4.13
CA HIS A 46 14.47 -12.13 -5.26
C HIS A 46 13.51 -11.42 -6.23
N LEU A 47 13.55 -10.08 -6.26
CA LEU A 47 12.77 -9.29 -7.22
C LEU A 47 13.31 -9.49 -8.63
N SER A 48 12.45 -9.22 -9.61
CA SER A 48 12.79 -9.28 -11.04
C SER A 48 12.01 -8.24 -11.82
N ASP A 49 12.36 -7.99 -13.08
CA ASP A 49 11.62 -7.06 -13.93
C ASP A 49 10.15 -7.50 -14.14
N ALA A 50 9.88 -8.81 -14.07
CA ALA A 50 8.53 -9.37 -14.13
C ALA A 50 7.77 -9.26 -12.79
N PHE A 51 8.50 -9.18 -11.67
CA PHE A 51 7.93 -9.05 -10.33
C PHE A 51 8.71 -8.01 -9.50
N PRO A 52 8.52 -6.71 -9.80
CA PRO A 52 9.38 -5.66 -9.24
C PRO A 52 8.99 -5.27 -7.81
N TRP A 53 7.75 -5.53 -7.38
CA TRP A 53 7.25 -5.19 -6.06
C TRP A 53 6.89 -6.44 -5.27
N GLY A 54 7.70 -6.76 -4.27
CA GLY A 54 7.54 -7.93 -3.41
C GLY A 54 7.22 -7.56 -1.97
N LEU A 55 7.91 -8.22 -1.03
CA LEU A 55 7.69 -8.07 0.40
C LEU A 55 7.86 -6.62 0.88
N TRP A 56 8.86 -5.88 0.40
CA TRP A 56 9.12 -4.52 0.88
C TRP A 56 7.99 -3.54 0.54
N ILE A 57 7.53 -3.50 -0.71
CA ILE A 57 6.36 -2.67 -1.04
C ILE A 57 5.08 -3.24 -0.41
N GLY A 58 4.85 -4.55 -0.51
CA GLY A 58 3.62 -5.18 -0.02
C GLY A 58 3.42 -5.06 1.50
N PHE A 59 4.47 -5.29 2.28
CA PHE A 59 4.45 -5.22 3.73
C PHE A 59 4.93 -3.85 4.24
N ASP A 60 6.20 -3.49 4.01
CA ASP A 60 6.78 -2.33 4.69
C ASP A 60 6.09 -1.02 4.29
N VAL A 61 5.65 -0.89 3.03
CA VAL A 61 4.92 0.30 2.55
C VAL A 61 3.42 0.14 2.73
N LEU A 62 2.76 -0.79 2.03
CA LEU A 62 1.29 -0.82 2.00
C LEU A 62 0.65 -1.22 3.34
N VAL A 63 1.24 -2.19 4.05
CA VAL A 63 0.81 -2.52 5.41
C VAL A 63 1.26 -1.44 6.38
N GLY A 64 2.54 -1.05 6.35
CA GLY A 64 3.12 -0.08 7.28
C GLY A 64 2.36 1.25 7.31
N VAL A 65 2.12 1.85 6.15
CA VAL A 65 1.34 3.09 6.02
C VAL A 65 -0.10 2.89 6.49
N GLY A 66 -0.72 1.77 6.13
CA GLY A 66 -2.10 1.47 6.51
C GLY A 66 -2.31 1.31 8.01
N LEU A 67 -1.38 0.65 8.72
CA LEU A 67 -1.44 0.49 10.17
C LEU A 67 -1.12 1.81 10.91
N ALA A 68 -0.30 2.68 10.32
CA ALA A 68 -0.04 4.02 10.84
C ALA A 68 -1.28 4.97 10.78
N ALA A 69 -2.36 4.56 10.12
CA ALA A 69 -3.61 5.32 10.02
C ALA A 69 -4.27 5.63 11.39
N GLY A 70 -3.95 4.87 12.44
CA GLY A 70 -4.55 5.07 13.77
C GLY A 70 -4.39 6.50 14.31
N GLY A 71 -3.24 7.14 14.08
CA GLY A 71 -2.96 8.48 14.57
C GLY A 71 -3.93 9.53 14.06
N PHE A 72 -4.17 9.60 12.75
CA PHE A 72 -5.10 10.59 12.21
C PHE A 72 -6.55 10.24 12.51
N VAL A 73 -6.93 8.95 12.55
CA VAL A 73 -8.32 8.58 12.87
C VAL A 73 -8.65 9.03 14.29
N VAL A 74 -7.73 8.82 15.24
CA VAL A 74 -7.88 9.29 16.61
C VAL A 74 -7.83 10.82 16.68
N ALA A 75 -6.89 11.47 16.00
CA ALA A 75 -6.78 12.94 15.97
C ALA A 75 -8.04 13.60 15.36
N ALA A 76 -8.59 13.04 14.28
CA ALA A 76 -9.87 13.46 13.69
C ALA A 76 -11.01 13.31 14.70
N THR A 77 -11.09 12.15 15.36
CA THR A 77 -12.11 11.86 16.37
C THR A 77 -12.09 12.88 17.51
N VAL A 78 -10.91 13.23 18.02
CA VAL A 78 -10.75 14.16 19.13
C VAL A 78 -10.95 15.62 18.70
N HIS A 79 -10.24 16.06 17.66
CA HIS A 79 -10.11 17.48 17.35
C HIS A 79 -11.09 17.98 16.29
N VAL A 80 -11.49 17.12 15.33
CA VAL A 80 -12.45 17.50 14.28
C VAL A 80 -13.88 17.20 14.75
N PHE A 81 -14.14 15.98 15.20
CA PHE A 81 -15.44 15.56 15.73
C PHE A 81 -15.68 15.98 17.19
N ARG A 82 -14.71 16.65 17.83
CA ARG A 82 -14.81 17.21 19.19
C ARG A 82 -15.19 16.17 20.26
N LEU A 83 -14.74 14.93 20.10
CA LEU A 83 -14.97 13.86 21.08
C LEU A 83 -13.83 13.83 22.12
N GLU A 84 -13.88 14.76 23.06
CA GLU A 84 -12.86 14.99 24.10
C GLU A 84 -12.52 13.75 24.93
N ARG A 85 -13.46 12.79 25.07
CA ARG A 85 -13.22 11.52 25.76
C ARG A 85 -12.02 10.73 25.23
N TYR A 86 -11.66 10.91 23.95
CA TYR A 86 -10.54 10.20 23.33
C TYR A 86 -9.20 10.99 23.40
N GLU A 87 -9.16 12.15 24.04
CA GLU A 87 -7.92 12.93 24.21
C GLU A 87 -6.76 12.11 24.83
N PRO A 88 -6.97 11.22 25.81
CA PRO A 88 -5.88 10.44 26.41
C PRO A 88 -5.15 9.51 25.42
N ILE A 89 -5.84 9.06 24.35
CA ILE A 89 -5.25 8.18 23.33
C ILE A 89 -4.61 8.95 22.15
N ALA A 90 -4.83 10.26 22.05
CA ALA A 90 -4.33 11.05 20.91
C ALA A 90 -2.81 11.12 20.86
N ARG A 91 -2.15 11.44 22.00
CA ARG A 91 -0.68 11.57 22.06
C ARG A 91 0.06 10.28 21.68
N PRO A 92 -0.28 9.10 22.24
CA PRO A 92 0.30 7.83 21.80
C PRO A 92 0.04 7.53 20.32
N ALA A 93 -1.19 7.76 19.84
CA ALA A 93 -1.55 7.44 18.45
C ALA A 93 -0.80 8.32 17.43
N VAL A 94 -0.61 9.62 17.71
CA VAL A 94 0.19 10.53 16.88
C VAL A 94 1.66 10.10 16.86
N LEU A 95 2.23 9.69 18.00
CA LEU A 95 3.59 9.16 18.06
C LEU A 95 3.74 7.90 17.20
N THR A 96 2.82 6.94 17.33
CA THR A 96 2.81 5.73 16.50
C THR A 96 2.76 6.09 15.02
N ALA A 97 1.83 6.96 14.61
CA ALA A 97 1.68 7.35 13.21
C ALA A 97 2.94 8.01 12.67
N PHE A 98 3.54 8.95 13.43
CA PHE A 98 4.77 9.61 13.05
C PHE A 98 5.94 8.61 12.89
N LEU A 99 6.14 7.73 13.86
CA LEU A 99 7.18 6.71 13.76
C LEU A 99 6.91 5.74 12.61
N GLY A 100 5.66 5.30 12.42
CA GLY A 100 5.26 4.43 11.31
C GLY A 100 5.63 5.03 9.96
N TYR A 101 5.35 6.32 9.74
CA TYR A 101 5.71 7.00 8.50
C TYR A 101 7.23 7.16 8.33
N VAL A 102 7.97 7.46 9.40
CA VAL A 102 9.43 7.49 9.33
C VAL A 102 9.99 6.11 8.93
N LEU A 103 9.45 5.02 9.48
CA LEU A 103 9.87 3.67 9.13
C LEU A 103 9.52 3.30 7.68
N VAL A 104 8.35 3.74 7.18
CA VAL A 104 7.98 3.57 5.77
C VAL A 104 8.96 4.31 4.85
N ILE A 105 9.34 5.55 5.19
CA ILE A 105 10.33 6.30 4.41
C ILE A 105 11.67 5.55 4.40
N VAL A 106 12.10 5.02 5.54
CA VAL A 106 13.28 4.17 5.61
C VAL A 106 13.12 2.96 4.69
N ALA A 107 12.01 2.24 4.75
CA ALA A 107 11.77 1.09 3.86
C ALA A 107 11.78 1.48 2.36
N LEU A 108 11.20 2.62 1.99
CA LEU A 108 11.26 3.14 0.63
C LEU A 108 12.69 3.42 0.16
N LEU A 109 13.57 3.90 1.04
CA LEU A 109 14.99 4.08 0.70
C LEU A 109 15.71 2.75 0.40
N PHE A 110 15.23 1.63 0.93
CA PHE A 110 15.76 0.30 0.58
C PHE A 110 15.18 -0.22 -0.73
N ASP A 111 13.92 0.08 -1.03
CA ASP A 111 13.26 -0.37 -2.25
C ASP A 111 13.75 0.39 -3.50
N LEU A 112 14.01 1.69 -3.37
CA LEU A 112 14.45 2.53 -4.49
C LEU A 112 15.83 2.13 -5.03
N GLY A 113 15.92 1.91 -6.34
CA GLY A 113 17.20 1.64 -7.01
C GLY A 113 18.25 2.75 -6.80
N LEU A 114 17.82 4.02 -6.86
CA LEU A 114 18.67 5.20 -6.62
C LEU A 114 18.09 6.06 -5.48
N PRO A 115 18.29 5.67 -4.22
CA PRO A 115 17.57 6.27 -3.09
C PRO A 115 17.94 7.74 -2.82
N TYR A 116 19.16 8.16 -3.19
CA TYR A 116 19.60 9.55 -3.09
C TYR A 116 18.87 10.51 -4.05
N ARG A 117 18.07 9.99 -5.01
CA ARG A 117 17.22 10.79 -5.91
C ARG A 117 15.77 10.89 -5.43
N ILE A 118 15.44 10.45 -4.21
CA ILE A 118 14.07 10.50 -3.66
C ILE A 118 13.46 11.91 -3.62
N TRP A 119 14.29 12.96 -3.64
CA TRP A 119 13.83 14.35 -3.69
C TRP A 119 13.36 14.80 -5.09
N HIS A 120 13.68 14.06 -6.16
CA HIS A 120 13.35 14.46 -7.53
C HIS A 120 11.86 14.77 -7.73
N PRO A 121 10.89 13.93 -7.29
CA PRO A 121 9.46 14.20 -7.48
C PRO A 121 8.97 15.50 -6.83
N LEU A 122 9.72 16.05 -5.86
CA LEU A 122 9.38 17.32 -5.20
C LEU A 122 9.68 18.53 -6.09
N VAL A 123 10.54 18.40 -7.09
CA VAL A 123 10.98 19.48 -7.98
C VAL A 123 10.62 19.20 -9.44
N MET A 124 10.81 17.95 -9.89
CA MET A 124 10.52 17.48 -11.25
C MET A 124 9.13 16.84 -11.30
N TRP A 125 8.12 17.69 -11.49
CA TRP A 125 6.73 17.27 -11.36
C TRP A 125 6.26 16.48 -12.57
N ASN A 126 5.54 15.39 -12.32
CA ASN A 126 4.81 14.64 -13.35
C ASN A 126 3.38 14.35 -12.84
N PRO A 127 2.43 15.28 -13.03
CA PRO A 127 1.08 15.18 -12.45
C PRO A 127 0.23 14.05 -13.05
N HIS A 128 0.67 13.43 -14.16
CA HIS A 128 -0.02 12.27 -14.75
C HIS A 128 0.35 10.94 -14.08
N SER A 129 1.35 10.93 -13.19
CA SER A 129 1.82 9.73 -12.51
C SER A 129 1.22 9.63 -11.11
N VAL A 130 0.59 8.49 -10.79
CA VAL A 130 0.10 8.22 -9.43
C VAL A 130 1.27 8.17 -8.43
N MET A 131 2.47 7.76 -8.87
CA MET A 131 3.68 7.78 -8.03
C MET A 131 4.09 9.20 -7.62
N PHE A 132 3.86 10.20 -8.48
CA PHE A 132 4.11 11.61 -8.13
C PHE A 132 3.15 12.07 -7.02
N GLU A 133 1.87 11.75 -7.14
CA GLU A 133 0.87 12.05 -6.11
C GLU A 133 1.21 11.37 -4.78
N VAL A 134 1.58 10.08 -4.83
CA VAL A 134 1.99 9.32 -3.64
C VAL A 134 3.22 9.95 -2.96
N ALA A 135 4.24 10.34 -3.73
CA ALA A 135 5.46 10.97 -3.19
C ALA A 135 5.17 12.29 -2.46
N TRP A 136 4.32 13.15 -3.05
CA TRP A 136 3.89 14.40 -2.43
C TRP A 136 3.04 14.16 -1.18
N CYS A 137 2.10 13.22 -1.25
CA CYS A 137 1.26 12.88 -0.12
C CYS A 137 2.08 12.36 1.08
N VAL A 138 3.02 11.44 0.86
CA VAL A 138 3.92 10.95 1.92
C VAL A 138 4.73 12.11 2.51
N THR A 139 5.29 12.98 1.67
CA THR A 139 6.15 14.09 2.11
C THR A 139 5.37 15.12 2.93
N LEU A 140 4.24 15.60 2.42
CA LEU A 140 3.39 16.58 3.10
C LEU A 140 2.82 15.99 4.38
N TYR A 141 2.31 14.76 4.34
CA TYR A 141 1.70 14.14 5.50
C TYR A 141 2.73 13.82 6.59
N THR A 142 3.93 13.35 6.24
CA THR A 142 5.02 13.17 7.22
C THR A 142 5.42 14.51 7.85
N THR A 143 5.41 15.59 7.07
CA THR A 143 5.66 16.94 7.57
C THR A 143 4.59 17.37 8.58
N VAL A 144 3.33 17.12 8.26
CA VAL A 144 2.21 17.39 9.18
C VAL A 144 2.32 16.56 10.45
N LEU A 145 2.59 15.26 10.36
CA LEU A 145 2.81 14.40 11.53
C LEU A 145 4.00 14.86 12.39
N ALA A 146 5.09 15.30 11.77
CA ALA A 146 6.23 15.87 12.49
C ALA A 146 5.83 17.13 13.26
N LEU A 147 5.02 18.00 12.64
CA LEU A 147 4.48 19.20 13.27
C LEU A 147 3.45 18.87 14.37
N GLU A 148 2.61 17.84 14.20
CA GLU A 148 1.68 17.37 15.24
C GLU A 148 2.42 16.77 16.44
N PHE A 149 3.56 16.13 16.19
CA PHE A 149 4.42 15.56 17.23
C PHE A 149 5.28 16.62 17.94
N LEU A 150 5.63 17.71 17.25
CA LEU A 150 6.52 18.77 17.74
C LEU A 150 6.12 19.36 19.13
N PRO A 151 4.84 19.62 19.46
CA PRO A 151 4.45 20.08 20.79
C PRO A 151 4.96 19.20 21.94
N LEU A 152 5.01 17.87 21.76
CA LEU A 152 5.51 16.96 22.78
C LEU A 152 7.02 17.15 23.03
N VAL A 153 7.76 17.47 21.97
CA VAL A 153 9.20 17.78 22.04
C VAL A 153 9.41 19.15 22.69
N LEU A 154 8.63 20.16 22.29
CA LEU A 154 8.72 21.51 22.86
C LEU A 154 8.36 21.54 24.35
N GLU A 155 7.34 20.77 24.77
CA GLU A 155 6.96 20.59 26.18
C GLU A 155 8.11 19.96 26.99
N ARG A 156 8.84 19.01 26.40
CA ARG A 156 9.99 18.36 27.06
C ARG A 156 11.15 19.32 27.29
N PHE A 157 11.41 20.25 26.37
CA PHE A 157 12.48 21.24 26.48
C PHE A 157 12.03 22.57 27.10
N HIS A 158 10.79 22.67 27.58
CA HIS A 158 10.22 23.87 28.21
C HIS A 158 10.28 25.13 27.32
N LEU A 159 10.08 24.96 26.00
CA LEU A 159 10.14 26.04 25.03
C LEU A 159 8.75 26.69 24.84
N GLU A 160 8.38 27.58 25.77
CA GLU A 160 7.03 28.16 25.85
C GLU A 160 6.62 29.02 24.64
N LYS A 161 7.56 29.80 24.08
CA LYS A 161 7.27 30.70 22.94
C LYS A 161 6.84 29.94 21.68
N PRO A 162 7.63 28.99 21.14
CA PRO A 162 7.21 28.20 19.98
C PRO A 162 6.01 27.30 20.30
N LEU A 163 5.87 26.82 21.55
CA LEU A 163 4.72 26.03 21.97
C LEU A 163 3.39 26.78 21.84
N LYS A 164 3.36 28.08 22.19
CA LYS A 164 2.16 28.92 22.01
C LYS A 164 1.77 29.05 20.54
N VAL A 165 2.76 29.26 19.65
CA VAL A 165 2.53 29.34 18.21
C VAL A 165 1.99 28.02 17.69
N MET A 166 2.63 26.90 18.05
CA MET A 166 2.21 25.56 17.65
C MET A 166 0.79 25.23 18.12
N ARG A 167 0.42 25.57 19.36
CA ARG A 167 -0.93 25.36 19.88
C ARG A 167 -1.99 26.18 19.11
N ALA A 168 -1.65 27.38 18.66
CA ALA A 168 -2.56 28.21 17.87
C ALA A 168 -2.85 27.62 16.48
N VAL A 169 -1.87 26.98 15.85
CA VAL A 169 -2.01 26.37 14.51
C VAL A 169 -2.36 24.88 14.53
N PHE A 170 -2.45 24.28 15.72
CA PHE A 170 -2.61 22.83 15.88
C PHE A 170 -3.90 22.30 15.26
N VAL A 171 -5.04 22.96 15.49
CA VAL A 171 -6.34 22.50 14.93
C VAL A 171 -6.36 22.57 13.40
N PRO A 172 -5.98 23.69 12.76
CA PRO A 172 -5.82 23.73 11.30
C PRO A 172 -4.87 22.63 10.76
N LEU A 173 -3.75 22.40 11.46
CA LEU A 173 -2.78 21.39 11.07
C LEU A 173 -3.39 19.98 11.09
N VAL A 174 -4.14 19.63 12.14
CA VAL A 174 -4.86 18.33 12.22
C VAL A 174 -5.88 18.20 11.10
N ILE A 175 -6.62 19.25 10.76
CA ILE A 175 -7.58 19.22 9.64
C ILE A 175 -6.84 18.93 8.32
N VAL A 176 -5.73 19.62 8.07
CA VAL A 176 -4.87 19.36 6.89
C VAL A 176 -4.34 17.93 6.91
N GLY A 177 -3.91 17.43 8.07
CA GLY A 177 -3.44 16.06 8.26
C GLY A 177 -4.50 15.03 7.91
N VAL A 178 -5.75 15.23 8.34
CA VAL A 178 -6.89 14.35 8.03
C VAL A 178 -7.21 14.35 6.53
N LEU A 179 -7.20 15.52 5.89
CA LEU A 179 -7.41 15.64 4.45
C LEU A 179 -6.30 14.93 3.65
N LEU A 180 -5.03 15.22 3.97
CA LEU A 180 -3.88 14.59 3.32
C LEU A 180 -3.84 13.07 3.56
N SER A 181 -4.23 12.61 4.75
CA SER A 181 -4.28 11.18 5.03
C SER A 181 -5.34 10.46 4.21
N THR A 182 -6.51 11.09 4.05
CA THR A 182 -7.59 10.58 3.19
C THR A 182 -7.11 10.44 1.75
N LEU A 183 -6.44 11.46 1.22
CA LEU A 183 -5.84 11.42 -0.13
C LEU A 183 -4.82 10.29 -0.20
N HIS A 184 -3.81 10.31 0.67
CA HIS A 184 -2.71 9.36 0.62
C HIS A 184 -3.14 7.90 0.64
N GLN A 185 -4.03 7.50 1.57
CA GLN A 185 -4.52 6.13 1.66
C GLN A 185 -5.29 5.72 0.39
N SER A 186 -6.01 6.67 -0.21
CA SER A 186 -6.73 6.46 -1.46
C SER A 186 -5.77 6.34 -2.65
N SER A 187 -4.76 7.22 -2.76
CA SER A 187 -3.77 7.24 -3.84
C SER A 187 -2.93 5.95 -3.88
N LEU A 188 -2.62 5.35 -2.71
CA LEU A 188 -2.00 4.03 -2.66
C LEU A 188 -2.85 2.94 -3.32
N GLY A 189 -4.17 3.00 -3.18
CA GLY A 189 -5.10 2.11 -3.89
C GLY A 189 -5.13 2.38 -5.40
N SER A 190 -5.03 3.65 -5.81
CA SER A 190 -4.97 4.06 -7.22
C SER A 190 -3.78 3.46 -7.98
N LEU A 191 -2.69 3.09 -7.29
CA LEU A 191 -1.55 2.39 -7.89
C LEU A 191 -1.92 1.08 -8.58
N TYR A 192 -2.98 0.43 -8.11
CA TYR A 192 -3.44 -0.84 -8.64
C TYR A 192 -4.58 -0.68 -9.65
N VAL A 193 -5.16 0.52 -9.78
CA VAL A 193 -6.18 0.82 -10.80
C VAL A 193 -5.58 0.83 -12.20
N ILE A 194 -4.31 1.24 -12.32
CA ILE A 194 -3.56 1.34 -13.59
C ILE A 194 -3.08 -0.01 -14.14
N VAL A 195 -3.32 -1.12 -13.43
CA VAL A 195 -2.92 -2.48 -13.83
C VAL A 195 -4.14 -3.43 -13.94
N PRO A 196 -5.17 -3.06 -14.72
CA PRO A 196 -6.43 -3.82 -14.81
C PRO A 196 -6.25 -5.29 -15.17
N ASP A 197 -5.37 -5.57 -16.12
CA ASP A 197 -5.20 -6.92 -16.66
C ASP A 197 -4.19 -7.75 -15.85
N LYS A 198 -3.53 -7.15 -14.86
CA LYS A 198 -2.53 -7.84 -14.03
C LYS A 198 -3.07 -8.26 -12.67
N LEU A 199 -3.94 -7.45 -12.07
CA LEU A 199 -4.48 -7.73 -10.74
C LEU A 199 -5.69 -8.67 -10.83
N HIS A 200 -5.65 -9.76 -10.07
CA HIS A 200 -6.71 -10.77 -10.06
C HIS A 200 -8.09 -10.18 -9.69
N GLY A 201 -9.15 -10.66 -10.38
CA GLY A 201 -10.50 -10.06 -10.37
C GLY A 201 -11.23 -10.03 -9.01
N LEU A 202 -10.79 -10.84 -8.03
CA LEU A 202 -11.26 -10.77 -6.63
C LEU A 202 -10.85 -9.45 -5.95
N TRP A 203 -9.68 -8.93 -6.29
CA TRP A 203 -9.13 -7.72 -5.69
C TRP A 203 -9.24 -6.51 -6.62
N TYR A 204 -9.09 -6.69 -7.93
CA TYR A 204 -9.19 -5.59 -8.89
C TYR A 204 -10.60 -4.99 -8.96
N THR A 205 -10.66 -3.65 -8.91
CA THR A 205 -11.87 -2.84 -9.12
C THR A 205 -11.48 -1.36 -9.23
N PRO A 206 -12.18 -0.54 -10.04
CA PRO A 206 -11.99 0.91 -10.03
C PRO A 206 -12.18 1.56 -8.65
N LEU A 207 -12.87 0.89 -7.71
CA LEU A 207 -13.09 1.35 -6.34
C LEU A 207 -11.92 1.07 -5.38
N LEU A 208 -10.77 0.57 -5.87
CA LEU A 208 -9.57 0.33 -5.06
C LEU A 208 -9.17 1.49 -4.15
N PRO A 209 -9.21 2.78 -4.58
CA PRO A 209 -8.90 3.91 -3.69
C PRO A 209 -9.82 3.95 -2.46
N VAL A 210 -11.11 3.70 -2.65
CA VAL A 210 -12.12 3.68 -1.57
C VAL A 210 -11.87 2.49 -0.65
N PHE A 211 -11.60 1.30 -1.21
CA PHE A 211 -11.31 0.12 -0.40
C PHE A 211 -10.03 0.28 0.42
N PHE A 212 -8.98 0.88 -0.13
CA PHE A 212 -7.74 1.14 0.59
C PHE A 212 -7.97 2.12 1.74
N PHE A 213 -8.71 3.19 1.51
CA PHE A 213 -9.08 4.14 2.56
C PHE A 213 -9.92 3.49 3.69
N LEU A 214 -11.04 2.83 3.36
CA LEU A 214 -11.92 2.22 4.35
C LEU A 214 -11.20 1.14 5.20
N SER A 215 -10.41 0.29 4.54
CA SER A 215 -9.61 -0.72 5.22
C SER A 215 -8.50 -0.12 6.08
N ALA A 216 -7.90 1.00 5.68
CA ALA A 216 -6.91 1.71 6.49
C ALA A 216 -7.55 2.34 7.74
N VAL A 217 -8.76 2.90 7.65
CA VAL A 217 -9.50 3.38 8.83
C VAL A 217 -9.79 2.24 9.80
N ALA A 218 -10.26 1.09 9.29
CA ALA A 218 -10.48 -0.09 10.12
C ALA A 218 -9.18 -0.62 10.75
N GLY A 219 -8.11 -0.73 9.96
CA GLY A 219 -6.79 -1.15 10.39
C GLY A 219 -6.20 -0.22 11.45
N GLY A 220 -6.30 1.09 11.27
CA GLY A 220 -5.83 2.10 12.23
C GLY A 220 -6.56 2.07 13.58
N LEU A 221 -7.89 1.91 13.56
CA LEU A 221 -8.69 1.73 14.78
C LEU A 221 -8.31 0.43 15.52
N ALA A 222 -8.19 -0.68 14.78
CA ALA A 222 -7.77 -1.95 15.34
C ALA A 222 -6.34 -1.89 15.89
N MET A 223 -5.42 -1.24 15.18
CA MET A 223 -4.03 -1.04 15.62
C MET A 223 -3.97 -0.19 16.89
N THR A 224 -4.78 0.86 17.00
CA THR A 224 -4.88 1.67 18.22
C THR A 224 -5.31 0.83 19.43
N ILE A 225 -6.31 -0.05 19.27
CA ILE A 225 -6.73 -0.98 20.34
C ILE A 225 -5.61 -1.96 20.71
N PHE A 226 -4.94 -2.52 19.70
CA PHE A 226 -3.84 -3.45 19.87
C PHE A 226 -2.65 -2.83 20.61
N GLU A 227 -2.21 -1.65 20.18
CA GLU A 227 -1.09 -0.92 20.77
C GLU A 227 -1.39 -0.43 22.19
N SER A 228 -2.63 -0.04 22.46
CA SER A 228 -3.08 0.32 23.80
C SER A 228 -2.88 -0.85 24.77
N PHE A 229 -3.24 -2.06 24.35
CA PHE A 229 -3.07 -3.27 25.16
C PHE A 229 -1.59 -3.64 25.33
N MET A 230 -0.78 -3.52 24.26
CA MET A 230 0.66 -3.80 24.31
C MET A 230 1.42 -2.79 25.17
N SER A 231 1.05 -1.51 25.08
CA SER A 231 1.63 -0.43 25.89
C SER A 231 1.29 -0.60 27.37
N TYR A 232 0.06 -1.04 27.69
CA TYR A 232 -0.30 -1.42 29.05
C TYR A 232 0.59 -2.55 29.58
N ARG A 233 0.79 -3.61 28.78
CA ARG A 233 1.64 -4.74 29.16
C ARG A 233 3.10 -4.37 29.34
N ALA A 234 3.64 -3.49 28.49
CA ALA A 234 5.05 -3.14 28.47
C ALA A 234 5.42 -2.05 29.50
N PHE A 235 4.55 -1.06 29.70
CA PHE A 235 4.84 0.14 30.50
C PHE A 235 3.94 0.30 31.73
N GLY A 236 2.93 -0.56 31.91
CA GLY A 236 1.99 -0.51 33.04
C GLY A 236 0.97 0.64 32.97
N LYS A 237 0.91 1.37 31.85
CA LYS A 237 0.03 2.55 31.66
C LYS A 237 -1.29 2.12 31.04
N ARG A 238 -2.41 2.38 31.73
CA ARG A 238 -3.74 1.92 31.30
C ARG A 238 -4.46 3.03 30.55
N LEU A 239 -4.87 2.75 29.33
CA LEU A 239 -5.94 3.50 28.70
C LEU A 239 -7.29 2.97 29.22
N GLU A 240 -8.24 3.88 29.42
CA GLU A 240 -9.57 3.54 29.95
C GLU A 240 -10.26 2.52 29.04
N HIS A 241 -10.70 1.41 29.63
CA HIS A 241 -11.34 0.30 28.90
C HIS A 241 -12.56 0.77 28.08
N ASP A 242 -13.30 1.73 28.61
CA ASP A 242 -14.49 2.30 27.96
C ASP A 242 -14.18 3.00 26.64
N LEU A 243 -12.99 3.61 26.51
CA LEU A 243 -12.53 4.21 25.27
C LEU A 243 -12.28 3.15 24.20
N LEU A 244 -11.58 2.07 24.57
CA LEU A 244 -11.28 0.96 23.67
C LEU A 244 -12.54 0.23 23.22
N ALA A 245 -13.50 0.02 24.12
CA ALA A 245 -14.82 -0.51 23.79
C ALA A 245 -15.61 0.42 22.87
N GLY A 246 -15.44 1.74 23.03
CA GLY A 246 -15.95 2.75 22.10
C GLY A 246 -15.38 2.62 20.69
N LEU A 247 -14.05 2.49 20.56
CA LEU A 247 -13.38 2.30 19.26
C LEU A 247 -13.83 0.99 18.59
N ALA A 248 -13.99 -0.09 19.36
CA ALA A 248 -14.49 -1.37 18.83
C ALA A 248 -15.90 -1.26 18.24
N ARG A 249 -16.79 -0.42 18.80
CA ARG A 249 -18.12 -0.16 18.22
C ARG A 249 -18.03 0.57 16.89
N ILE A 250 -17.15 1.57 16.78
CA ILE A 250 -16.92 2.28 15.52
C ILE A 250 -16.36 1.32 14.48
N LEU A 251 -15.43 0.46 14.89
CA LEU A 251 -14.81 -0.54 14.02
C LEU A 251 -15.83 -1.50 13.41
N VAL A 252 -16.86 -1.93 14.14
CA VAL A 252 -17.97 -2.74 13.58
C VAL A 252 -18.63 -2.04 12.39
N VAL A 253 -18.93 -0.74 12.53
CA VAL A 253 -19.59 0.04 11.47
C VAL A 253 -18.68 0.15 10.25
N VAL A 254 -17.40 0.47 10.45
CA VAL A 254 -16.44 0.60 9.34
C VAL A 254 -16.25 -0.73 8.61
N LEU A 255 -16.11 -1.85 9.33
CA LEU A 255 -16.00 -3.19 8.75
C LEU A 255 -17.27 -3.59 8.00
N ALA A 256 -18.45 -3.27 8.53
CA ALA A 256 -19.72 -3.54 7.87
C ALA A 256 -19.86 -2.76 6.56
N VAL A 257 -19.52 -1.47 6.56
CA VAL A 257 -19.53 -0.63 5.34
C VAL A 257 -18.54 -1.18 4.32
N TYR A 258 -17.31 -1.51 4.73
CA TYR A 258 -16.31 -2.11 3.85
C TYR A 258 -16.82 -3.43 3.22
N ALA A 259 -17.35 -4.34 4.05
CA ALA A 259 -17.85 -5.64 3.60
C ALA A 259 -19.04 -5.49 2.63
N LEU A 260 -19.97 -4.59 2.93
CA LEU A 260 -21.14 -4.32 2.09
C LEU A 260 -20.73 -3.80 0.72
N ILE A 261 -19.89 -2.77 0.68
CA ILE A 261 -19.42 -2.17 -0.59
C ILE A 261 -18.62 -3.22 -1.38
N LYS A 262 -17.78 -4.04 -0.71
CA LYS A 262 -17.00 -5.09 -1.37
C LYS A 262 -17.88 -6.18 -1.97
N ALA A 263 -18.93 -6.60 -1.26
CA ALA A 263 -19.90 -7.56 -1.77
C ALA A 263 -20.70 -7.00 -2.96
N GLN A 264 -21.16 -5.74 -2.86
CA GLN A 264 -21.87 -5.06 -3.95
C GLN A 264 -20.99 -4.89 -5.19
N ASP A 265 -19.72 -4.51 -5.03
CA ASP A 265 -18.75 -4.40 -6.12
C ASP A 265 -18.52 -5.75 -6.83
N LEU A 266 -18.30 -6.82 -6.06
CA LEU A 266 -18.10 -8.16 -6.61
C LEU A 266 -19.34 -8.67 -7.36
N TYR A 267 -20.54 -8.40 -6.82
CA TYR A 267 -21.81 -8.72 -7.47
C TYR A 267 -21.98 -7.91 -8.76
N GLY A 268 -21.82 -6.58 -8.70
CA GLY A 268 -22.02 -5.68 -9.83
C GLY A 268 -21.07 -5.92 -11.00
N ARG A 269 -19.84 -6.39 -10.73
CA ARG A 269 -18.86 -6.78 -11.76
C ARG A 269 -19.02 -8.21 -12.28
N GLY A 270 -19.94 -9.00 -11.72
CA GLY A 270 -20.10 -10.41 -12.05
C GLY A 270 -18.96 -11.32 -11.57
N SER A 271 -18.06 -10.82 -10.72
CA SER A 271 -16.85 -11.53 -10.25
C SER A 271 -17.10 -12.52 -9.10
N LEU A 272 -18.35 -12.65 -8.64
CA LEU A 272 -18.70 -13.58 -7.55
C LEU A 272 -18.37 -15.04 -7.85
N HIS A 273 -18.38 -15.44 -9.13
CA HIS A 273 -18.00 -16.80 -9.52
C HIS A 273 -16.56 -17.15 -9.11
N LEU A 274 -15.64 -16.17 -9.09
CA LEU A 274 -14.24 -16.35 -8.66
C LEU A 274 -14.14 -16.68 -7.17
N VAL A 275 -15.10 -16.23 -6.36
CA VAL A 275 -15.15 -16.54 -4.92
C VAL A 275 -15.39 -18.03 -4.70
N TRP A 276 -16.07 -18.70 -5.63
CA TRP A 276 -16.45 -20.11 -5.54
C TRP A 276 -15.56 -21.04 -6.38
N ALA A 277 -14.55 -20.50 -7.08
CA ALA A 277 -13.70 -21.25 -8.00
C ALA A 277 -12.70 -22.22 -7.32
N LEU A 278 -12.65 -22.26 -5.99
CA LEU A 278 -11.77 -23.11 -5.17
C LEU A 278 -10.30 -23.07 -5.63
N SER A 279 -9.77 -21.87 -5.79
CA SER A 279 -8.35 -21.59 -6.09
C SER A 279 -7.59 -21.08 -4.86
N PRO A 280 -6.24 -21.09 -4.86
CA PRO A 280 -5.44 -20.48 -3.79
C PRO A 280 -5.85 -19.03 -3.49
N GLU A 281 -6.18 -18.26 -4.52
CA GLU A 281 -6.65 -16.87 -4.42
C GLU A 281 -7.99 -16.80 -3.70
N SER A 282 -8.93 -17.68 -4.02
CA SER A 282 -10.24 -17.73 -3.35
C SER A 282 -10.12 -18.09 -1.87
N VAL A 283 -9.20 -19.00 -1.49
CA VAL A 283 -8.96 -19.38 -0.10
C VAL A 283 -8.36 -18.22 0.70
N LEU A 284 -7.36 -17.53 0.13
CA LEU A 284 -6.77 -16.35 0.76
C LEU A 284 -7.79 -15.21 0.90
N PHE A 285 -8.67 -15.04 -0.10
CA PHE A 285 -9.78 -14.11 -0.04
C PHE A 285 -10.80 -14.47 1.06
N TRP A 286 -11.12 -15.75 1.25
CA TRP A 286 -11.99 -16.19 2.35
C TRP A 286 -11.36 -15.97 3.71
N GLY A 287 -10.04 -16.20 3.85
CA GLY A 287 -9.30 -15.89 5.07
C GLY A 287 -9.35 -14.39 5.38
N GLU A 288 -9.08 -13.56 4.38
CA GLU A 288 -9.12 -12.10 4.47
C GLU A 288 -10.50 -11.58 4.91
N ILE A 289 -11.56 -11.93 4.18
CA ILE A 289 -12.92 -11.43 4.46
C ILE A 289 -13.53 -12.14 5.67
N GLY A 290 -13.41 -13.45 5.76
CA GLY A 290 -14.00 -14.25 6.84
C GLY A 290 -13.36 -13.97 8.19
N LEU A 291 -12.05 -14.16 8.31
CA LEU A 291 -11.32 -14.02 9.58
C LEU A 291 -10.94 -12.58 9.89
N GLY A 292 -10.69 -11.75 8.86
CA GLY A 292 -10.24 -10.38 9.01
C GLY A 292 -11.34 -9.33 9.13
N VAL A 293 -12.50 -9.57 8.53
CA VAL A 293 -13.60 -8.60 8.45
C VAL A 293 -14.85 -9.10 9.17
N LEU A 294 -15.41 -10.23 8.74
CA LEU A 294 -16.70 -10.73 9.24
C LEU A 294 -16.63 -11.24 10.68
N LEU A 295 -15.60 -12.02 11.03
CA LEU A 295 -15.43 -12.55 12.38
C LEU A 295 -15.20 -11.44 13.42
N PRO A 296 -14.29 -10.46 13.23
CA PRO A 296 -14.13 -9.35 14.17
C PRO A 296 -15.39 -8.49 14.27
N MET A 297 -16.08 -8.25 13.16
CA MET A 297 -17.37 -7.55 13.14
C MET A 297 -18.41 -8.26 14.03
N ALA A 298 -18.54 -9.59 13.91
CA ALA A 298 -19.44 -10.38 14.75
C ALA A 298 -19.01 -10.37 16.22
N LEU A 299 -17.72 -10.59 16.50
CA LEU A 299 -17.16 -10.58 17.86
C LEU A 299 -17.40 -9.24 18.54
N PHE A 300 -17.05 -8.13 17.89
CA PHE A 300 -17.24 -6.79 18.44
C PHE A 300 -18.69 -6.36 18.51
N SER A 301 -19.64 -7.03 17.84
CA SER A 301 -21.07 -6.76 18.00
C SER A 301 -21.60 -7.26 19.35
N VAL A 302 -20.96 -8.27 19.94
CA VAL A 302 -21.34 -8.87 21.22
C VAL A 302 -20.84 -8.00 22.39
N PRO A 303 -21.72 -7.47 23.27
CA PRO A 303 -21.33 -6.63 24.40
C PRO A 303 -20.31 -7.28 25.35
N GLN A 304 -20.43 -8.59 25.59
CA GLN A 304 -19.56 -9.37 26.47
C GLN A 304 -18.11 -9.41 25.95
N VAL A 305 -17.93 -9.41 24.63
CA VAL A 305 -16.60 -9.37 24.01
C VAL A 305 -15.98 -8.00 24.18
N ARG A 306 -16.76 -6.92 23.98
CA ARG A 306 -16.29 -5.55 24.17
C ARG A 306 -15.96 -5.22 25.63
N ALA A 307 -16.68 -5.83 26.58
CA ALA A 307 -16.41 -5.70 28.02
C ALA A 307 -15.18 -6.51 28.48
N SER A 308 -14.62 -7.36 27.62
CA SER A 308 -13.47 -8.19 27.95
C SER A 308 -12.21 -7.64 27.27
N GLU A 309 -11.16 -7.35 28.05
CA GLU A 309 -9.86 -6.96 27.48
C GLU A 309 -9.32 -7.98 26.47
N ARG A 310 -9.53 -9.28 26.73
CA ARG A 310 -9.10 -10.36 25.84
C ARG A 310 -9.91 -10.38 24.56
N GLY A 311 -11.21 -10.13 24.66
CA GLY A 311 -12.11 -10.03 23.51
C GLY A 311 -11.71 -8.86 22.62
N LEU A 312 -11.45 -7.70 23.23
CA LEU A 312 -10.95 -6.51 22.52
C LEU A 312 -9.64 -6.77 21.79
N PHE A 313 -8.65 -7.33 22.50
CA PHE A 313 -7.34 -7.64 21.93
C PHE A 313 -7.44 -8.66 20.79
N PHE A 314 -8.19 -9.75 20.97
CA PHE A 314 -8.30 -10.80 19.97
C PHE A 314 -9.02 -10.31 18.71
N GLY A 315 -10.13 -9.57 18.86
CA GLY A 315 -10.81 -8.97 17.71
C GLY A 315 -9.92 -7.98 16.95
N ALA A 316 -9.18 -7.14 17.68
CA ALA A 316 -8.28 -6.16 17.07
C ALA A 316 -7.14 -6.84 16.31
N LEU A 317 -6.56 -7.89 16.89
CA LEU A 317 -5.51 -8.68 16.26
C LEU A 317 -5.99 -9.38 15.00
N LEU A 318 -7.20 -9.95 14.99
CA LEU A 318 -7.79 -10.53 13.79
C LEU A 318 -8.01 -9.48 12.69
N THR A 319 -8.51 -8.30 13.03
CA THR A 319 -8.67 -7.21 12.05
C THR A 319 -7.34 -6.73 11.48
N VAL A 320 -6.31 -6.54 12.33
CA VAL A 320 -4.95 -6.19 11.87
C VAL A 320 -4.39 -7.28 10.96
N MET A 321 -4.55 -8.56 11.31
CA MET A 321 -4.10 -9.67 10.48
C MET A 321 -4.85 -9.74 9.14
N GLY A 322 -6.16 -9.54 9.16
CA GLY A 322 -6.98 -9.43 7.95
C GLY A 322 -6.53 -8.31 7.03
N PHE A 323 -6.23 -7.15 7.61
CA PHE A 323 -5.68 -6.01 6.89
C PHE A 323 -4.32 -6.31 6.25
N ILE A 324 -3.41 -6.96 6.99
CA ILE A 324 -2.11 -7.39 6.48
C ILE A 324 -2.28 -8.34 5.29
N VAL A 325 -3.13 -9.36 5.45
CA VAL A 325 -3.43 -10.32 4.39
C VAL A 325 -4.05 -9.62 3.18
N ASN A 326 -4.96 -8.66 3.37
CA ASN A 326 -5.51 -7.87 2.26
C ASN A 326 -4.42 -7.16 1.45
N ARG A 327 -3.49 -6.45 2.11
CA ARG A 327 -2.42 -5.72 1.41
C ARG A 327 -1.45 -6.64 0.68
N LEU A 328 -1.08 -7.75 1.31
CA LEU A 328 -0.23 -8.76 0.67
C LEU A 328 -0.95 -9.48 -0.48
N ASN A 329 -2.26 -9.72 -0.35
CA ASN A 329 -3.05 -10.29 -1.43
C ASN A 329 -3.12 -9.35 -2.64
N VAL A 330 -3.34 -8.06 -2.44
CA VAL A 330 -3.38 -7.09 -3.56
C VAL A 330 -1.99 -6.95 -4.21
N ALA A 331 -0.94 -6.83 -3.39
CA ALA A 331 0.40 -6.52 -3.88
C ALA A 331 1.14 -7.73 -4.47
N VAL A 332 0.93 -8.91 -3.88
CA VAL A 332 1.73 -10.10 -4.20
C VAL A 332 0.87 -11.18 -4.85
N THR A 333 -0.08 -11.77 -4.12
CA THR A 333 -0.89 -12.90 -4.59
C THR A 333 -1.67 -12.56 -5.87
N GLY A 334 -2.36 -11.42 -5.86
CA GLY A 334 -3.20 -10.96 -6.96
C GLY A 334 -2.41 -10.59 -8.21
N MET A 335 -1.11 -10.32 -8.09
CA MET A 335 -0.22 -10.01 -9.20
C MET A 335 0.55 -11.24 -9.71
N ALA A 336 0.67 -12.30 -8.89
CA ALA A 336 1.51 -13.47 -9.16
C ALA A 336 1.13 -14.24 -10.43
N ALA A 337 -0.16 -14.36 -10.74
CA ALA A 337 -0.58 -15.05 -11.97
C ALA A 337 -0.15 -14.30 -13.24
N SER A 338 -0.22 -12.96 -13.22
CA SER A 338 0.09 -12.11 -14.37
C SER A 338 1.57 -11.96 -14.66
N SER A 339 2.43 -12.16 -13.66
CA SER A 339 3.88 -12.03 -13.81
C SER A 339 4.52 -13.20 -14.53
N GLY A 340 3.85 -14.36 -14.55
CA GLY A 340 4.39 -15.60 -15.12
C GLY A 340 5.61 -16.17 -14.39
N VAL A 341 6.02 -15.56 -13.27
CA VAL A 341 7.18 -15.96 -12.46
C VAL A 341 6.77 -16.22 -11.03
N THR A 342 7.48 -17.14 -10.37
CA THR A 342 7.33 -17.39 -8.93
C THR A 342 8.20 -16.42 -8.16
N TYR A 343 7.60 -15.65 -7.25
CA TYR A 343 8.32 -14.80 -6.31
C TYR A 343 8.25 -15.39 -4.90
N VAL A 344 9.42 -15.64 -4.31
CA VAL A 344 9.56 -16.05 -2.90
C VAL A 344 10.57 -15.10 -2.27
N PRO A 345 10.19 -14.33 -1.24
CA PRO A 345 11.10 -13.35 -0.65
C PRO A 345 12.38 -14.01 -0.14
N SER A 346 13.51 -13.34 -0.34
CA SER A 346 14.78 -13.78 0.23
C SER A 346 14.74 -13.67 1.76
N TRP A 347 15.60 -14.43 2.45
CA TRP A 347 15.73 -14.28 3.90
C TRP A 347 16.23 -12.88 4.30
N MET A 348 16.97 -12.19 3.41
CA MET A 348 17.45 -10.83 3.63
C MET A 348 16.33 -9.81 3.52
N GLU A 349 15.34 -10.03 2.64
CA GLU A 349 14.13 -9.20 2.59
C GLU A 349 13.41 -9.24 3.94
N PHE A 350 13.21 -10.44 4.50
CA PHE A 350 12.66 -10.61 5.86
C PHE A 350 13.54 -9.98 6.95
N ALA A 351 14.87 -10.10 6.85
CA ALA A 351 15.79 -9.53 7.83
C ALA A 351 15.69 -8.00 7.86
N VAL A 352 15.62 -7.34 6.70
CA VAL A 352 15.44 -5.89 6.59
C VAL A 352 14.08 -5.49 7.19
N THR A 353 12.97 -6.06 6.73
CA THR A 353 11.62 -5.81 7.26
C THR A 353 11.56 -5.98 8.77
N ALA A 354 12.05 -7.11 9.31
CA ALA A 354 12.05 -7.38 10.74
C ALA A 354 12.93 -6.39 11.52
N SER A 355 14.06 -5.95 10.95
CA SER A 355 14.93 -4.94 11.58
C SER A 355 14.30 -3.55 11.61
N ILE A 356 13.56 -3.15 10.57
CA ILE A 356 12.81 -1.89 10.53
C ILE A 356 11.72 -1.89 11.59
N VAL A 357 10.92 -2.96 11.66
CA VAL A 357 9.89 -3.13 12.71
C VAL A 357 10.52 -3.14 14.11
N GLY A 358 11.63 -3.87 14.29
CA GLY A 358 12.37 -3.92 15.55
C GLY A 358 12.92 -2.55 15.98
N ALA A 359 13.48 -1.79 15.04
CA ALA A 359 13.92 -0.41 15.25
C ALA A 359 12.74 0.48 15.63
N GLY A 360 11.57 0.30 15.01
CA GLY A 360 10.33 0.96 15.38
C GLY A 360 9.95 0.77 16.85
N PHE A 361 9.92 -0.48 17.32
CA PHE A 361 9.64 -0.77 18.74
C PHE A 361 10.68 -0.15 19.67
N LEU A 362 11.96 -0.15 19.29
CA LEU A 362 13.03 0.48 20.06
C LEU A 362 12.83 2.00 20.13
N LEU A 363 12.58 2.65 19.01
CA LEU A 363 12.34 4.10 18.92
C LEU A 363 11.09 4.51 19.70
N PHE A 364 10.01 3.72 19.62
CA PHE A 364 8.82 3.94 20.42
C PHE A 364 9.11 3.84 21.92
N ALA A 365 9.83 2.80 22.34
CA ALA A 365 10.21 2.64 23.76
C ALA A 365 11.10 3.78 24.26
N LEU A 366 12.02 4.27 23.43
CA LEU A 366 12.84 5.44 23.75
C LEU A 366 11.98 6.71 23.84
N ALA A 367 11.06 6.93 22.90
CA ALA A 367 10.15 8.07 22.91
C ALA A 367 9.30 8.07 24.20
N VAL A 368 8.69 6.94 24.57
CA VAL A 368 7.90 6.82 25.81
C VAL A 368 8.73 7.06 27.07
N LYS A 369 10.04 6.72 27.04
CA LYS A 369 10.95 6.92 28.18
C LYS A 369 11.37 8.38 28.34
N TYR A 370 11.61 9.10 27.23
CA TYR A 370 12.19 10.44 27.26
C TYR A 370 11.19 11.58 27.05
N LEU A 371 10.00 11.30 26.49
CA LEU A 371 8.98 12.30 26.18
C LEU A 371 7.71 12.14 27.04
N PRO A 372 6.97 13.24 27.28
CA PRO A 372 5.73 13.22 28.06
C PRO A 372 4.53 12.72 27.21
N ILE A 373 4.59 11.45 26.79
CA ILE A 373 3.56 10.84 25.92
C ILE A 373 2.26 10.55 26.69
N PHE A 374 2.37 10.09 27.93
CA PHE A 374 1.22 9.70 28.76
C PHE A 374 0.97 10.73 29.88
N PRO A 375 -0.30 10.96 30.28
CA PRO A 375 -0.65 11.90 31.35
C PRO A 375 0.03 11.56 32.68
N LYS A 376 0.45 12.59 33.45
CA LYS A 376 1.18 12.42 34.73
C LYS A 376 0.34 11.73 35.83
N ALA A 377 -0.98 11.73 35.72
CA ALA A 377 -1.90 11.15 36.71
C ALA A 377 -1.87 9.60 36.73
N GLU A 378 -1.25 8.96 35.74
CA GLU A 378 -1.20 7.50 35.59
C GLU A 378 0.13 6.89 36.05
N LEU A 379 1.02 7.66 36.69
CA LEU A 379 2.23 7.12 37.30
C LEU A 379 1.86 6.36 38.58
N PRO A 380 2.13 5.03 38.69
CA PRO A 380 2.19 4.41 40.00
C PRO A 380 3.24 5.17 40.82
N PRO A 381 3.01 5.44 42.12
CA PRO A 381 3.99 6.11 42.95
C PRO A 381 5.35 5.39 42.85
N ALA A 382 6.42 6.18 42.72
CA ALA A 382 7.78 5.67 42.64
C ALA A 382 8.06 4.79 43.86
N GLY A 383 8.17 3.48 43.66
CA GLY A 383 8.36 2.50 44.75
C GLY A 383 7.55 1.22 44.65
N VAL A 384 6.66 1.05 43.67
CA VAL A 384 5.96 -0.23 43.46
C VAL A 384 6.87 -1.18 42.66
N ASP A 385 7.31 -2.26 43.31
CA ASP A 385 8.06 -3.33 42.66
C ASP A 385 7.30 -3.89 41.43
N PRO A 386 7.96 -4.10 40.28
CA PRO A 386 7.33 -4.63 39.05
C PRO A 386 6.73 -6.04 39.20
N ILE A 387 6.86 -6.67 40.37
CA ILE A 387 6.50 -8.06 40.64
C ILE A 387 4.98 -8.29 40.58
N LEU A 388 4.16 -7.25 40.80
CA LEU A 388 2.70 -7.34 40.71
C LEU A 388 2.14 -7.31 39.28
N LEU A 389 2.97 -7.08 38.26
CA LEU A 389 2.58 -7.13 36.82
C LEU A 389 2.57 -8.56 36.24
N ARG A 390 2.70 -9.59 37.08
CA ARG A 390 2.82 -11.00 36.67
C ARG A 390 1.49 -11.71 36.37
N ARG A 391 0.38 -11.01 36.07
CA ARG A 391 -0.75 -11.69 35.39
C ARG A 391 -0.44 -11.80 33.90
N ARG A 392 0.26 -12.89 33.55
CA ARG A 392 0.36 -13.34 32.15
C ARG A 392 -1.08 -13.52 31.63
N PRO A 393 -1.52 -12.85 30.55
CA PRO A 393 -2.64 -13.37 29.79
C PRO A 393 -2.13 -14.66 29.17
N ALA A 394 -2.71 -15.78 29.58
CA ALA A 394 -2.65 -16.98 28.77
C ALA A 394 -3.51 -16.71 27.53
N LEU A 395 -2.94 -16.03 26.51
CA LEU A 395 -3.21 -16.52 25.17
C LEU A 395 -2.73 -17.96 25.23
N SER A 396 -3.65 -18.92 25.06
CA SER A 396 -3.21 -20.31 24.99
C SER A 396 -2.13 -20.36 23.91
N ARG A 397 -1.05 -21.11 24.15
CA ARG A 397 -0.02 -21.30 23.12
C ARG A 397 -0.64 -21.70 21.77
N GLY A 398 -1.80 -22.35 21.80
CA GLY A 398 -2.64 -22.65 20.64
C GLY A 398 -3.20 -21.44 19.88
N VAL A 399 -3.65 -20.36 20.53
CA VAL A 399 -4.14 -19.16 19.82
C VAL A 399 -3.00 -18.37 19.17
N LEU A 400 -1.88 -18.21 19.89
CA LEU A 400 -0.66 -17.62 19.31
C LEU A 400 -0.13 -18.48 18.16
N ALA A 401 -0.10 -19.80 18.33
CA ALA A 401 0.29 -20.72 17.27
C ALA A 401 -0.68 -20.66 16.09
N ALA A 402 -1.99 -20.57 16.30
CA ALA A 402 -2.97 -20.46 15.22
C ALA A 402 -2.82 -19.15 14.43
N LEU A 403 -2.50 -18.04 15.10
CA LEU A 403 -2.25 -16.74 14.45
C LEU A 403 -0.92 -16.72 13.70
N TRP A 404 0.13 -17.33 14.27
CA TRP A 404 1.39 -17.54 13.56
C TRP A 404 1.21 -18.49 12.37
N VAL A 405 0.41 -19.55 12.52
CA VAL A 405 0.06 -20.47 11.45
C VAL A 405 -0.77 -19.76 10.38
N LEU A 406 -1.69 -18.85 10.73
CA LEU A 406 -2.42 -18.04 9.74
C LEU A 406 -1.51 -17.04 9.01
N LEU A 407 -0.59 -16.39 9.71
CA LEU A 407 0.42 -15.52 9.08
C LEU A 407 1.34 -16.33 8.16
N VAL A 408 1.82 -17.49 8.62
CA VAL A 408 2.66 -18.40 7.84
C VAL A 408 1.87 -19.01 6.69
N ILE A 409 0.59 -19.36 6.85
CA ILE A 409 -0.29 -19.81 5.76
C ILE A 409 -0.55 -18.67 4.76
N GLY A 410 -0.63 -17.43 5.21
CA GLY A 410 -0.68 -16.28 4.31
C GLY A 410 0.61 -16.17 3.48
N ILE A 411 1.77 -16.22 4.13
CA ILE A 411 3.09 -16.13 3.48
C ILE A 411 3.38 -17.36 2.58
N VAL A 412 3.05 -18.56 3.04
CA VAL A 412 3.20 -19.82 2.30
C VAL A 412 2.13 -19.95 1.21
N GLY A 413 0.93 -19.43 1.45
CA GLY A 413 -0.16 -19.35 0.47
C GLY A 413 0.22 -18.46 -0.70
N VAL A 414 0.87 -17.32 -0.45
CA VAL A 414 1.50 -16.47 -1.47
C VAL A 414 2.56 -17.25 -2.27
N ALA A 415 3.40 -18.04 -1.58
CA ALA A 415 4.40 -18.88 -2.24
C ALA A 415 3.77 -20.04 -3.04
N ALA A 416 2.62 -20.55 -2.61
CA ALA A 416 1.92 -21.69 -3.22
C ALA A 416 0.91 -21.29 -4.32
N SER A 417 0.41 -20.05 -4.31
CA SER A 417 -0.41 -19.47 -5.39
C SER A 417 0.42 -19.07 -6.61
N SER A 418 1.75 -19.10 -6.49
CA SER A 418 2.65 -18.88 -7.61
C SER A 418 2.64 -20.10 -8.54
N PRO A 419 2.40 -19.95 -9.86
CA PRO A 419 2.42 -21.08 -10.78
C PRO A 419 3.81 -21.73 -10.81
N LYS A 420 3.87 -23.06 -10.70
CA LYS A 420 5.13 -23.82 -10.83
C LYS A 420 5.74 -23.50 -12.21
N PRO A 421 7.03 -23.14 -12.26
CA PRO A 421 7.69 -22.83 -13.53
C PRO A 421 7.65 -24.06 -14.43
N LYS A 422 7.12 -23.90 -15.65
CA LYS A 422 7.25 -24.90 -16.71
C LYS A 422 8.67 -24.80 -17.28
N GLY A 423 9.61 -25.48 -16.63
CA GLY A 423 11.02 -25.57 -17.04
C GLY A 423 11.96 -24.65 -16.25
N PRO A 424 13.29 -24.84 -16.39
CA PRO A 424 14.25 -23.90 -15.81
C PRO A 424 13.96 -22.50 -16.37
N ALA A 425 13.89 -21.52 -15.47
CA ALA A 425 13.82 -20.12 -15.88
C ALA A 425 14.96 -19.88 -16.87
N PRO A 426 14.71 -19.30 -18.07
CA PRO A 426 15.80 -18.90 -18.92
C PRO A 426 16.70 -18.00 -18.08
N ALA A 427 18.00 -18.31 -18.04
CA ALA A 427 18.98 -17.45 -17.42
C ALA A 427 18.71 -16.04 -17.98
N ALA A 428 18.44 -15.09 -17.09
CA ALA A 428 18.32 -13.70 -17.50
C ALA A 428 19.57 -13.40 -18.34
N PRO A 429 19.42 -12.97 -19.61
CA PRO A 429 20.59 -12.65 -20.41
C PRO A 429 21.40 -11.64 -19.60
N ALA A 430 22.71 -11.86 -19.50
CA ALA A 430 23.60 -10.92 -18.87
C ALA A 430 23.43 -9.58 -19.62
N VAL A 431 22.67 -8.67 -19.04
CA VAL A 431 22.55 -7.31 -19.54
C VAL A 431 23.86 -6.65 -19.14
N GLU A 432 24.84 -6.68 -20.05
CA GLU A 432 25.92 -5.70 -20.03
C GLU A 432 25.29 -4.32 -19.86
N PRO A 433 25.84 -3.45 -19.00
CA PRO A 433 25.28 -2.14 -18.74
C PRO A 433 25.33 -1.33 -20.04
N GLN A 434 24.26 -1.40 -20.82
CA GLN A 434 24.06 -0.50 -21.94
C GLN A 434 23.79 0.87 -21.33
N VAL A 435 24.80 1.71 -21.40
CA VAL A 435 24.64 3.15 -21.29
C VAL A 435 23.64 3.54 -22.37
N VAL A 436 22.39 3.76 -21.97
CA VAL A 436 21.34 4.25 -22.85
C VAL A 436 21.70 5.70 -23.16
N HIS A 437 22.51 5.89 -24.20
CA HIS A 437 22.38 7.09 -25.00
C HIS A 437 20.96 7.06 -25.55
N ALA A 438 20.21 8.15 -25.38
CA ALA A 438 18.91 8.35 -26.01
C ALA A 438 19.08 8.32 -27.54
N ALA A 439 19.18 7.12 -28.10
CA ALA A 439 18.91 6.87 -29.49
C ALA A 439 17.39 6.87 -29.62
N SER A 440 16.87 7.77 -30.45
CA SER A 440 15.49 7.79 -30.90
C SER A 440 15.05 6.36 -31.24
N ALA A 441 14.21 5.77 -30.41
CA ALA A 441 13.58 4.51 -30.73
C ALA A 441 12.74 4.75 -31.99
N GLU A 442 13.19 4.25 -33.14
CA GLU A 442 12.37 4.20 -34.34
C GLU A 442 11.12 3.39 -33.99
N VAL A 443 9.98 4.07 -33.94
CA VAL A 443 8.68 3.45 -33.73
C VAL A 443 8.46 2.50 -34.91
N ARG A 444 8.48 1.18 -34.66
CA ARG A 444 8.19 0.18 -35.68
C ARG A 444 6.69 0.20 -35.98
N LEU A 445 6.32 0.79 -37.10
CA LEU A 445 4.94 0.88 -37.56
C LEU A 445 4.51 -0.41 -38.27
N PRO A 446 3.23 -0.82 -38.17
CA PRO A 446 2.70 -1.95 -38.94
C PRO A 446 2.78 -1.71 -40.46
N ALA A 447 2.87 -2.80 -41.22
CA ALA A 447 2.80 -2.74 -42.68
C ALA A 447 1.47 -2.11 -43.15
N PRO A 448 1.44 -1.50 -44.36
CA PRO A 448 0.21 -0.99 -44.94
C PRO A 448 -0.89 -2.06 -45.00
N TYR A 449 -2.11 -1.66 -44.64
CA TYR A 449 -3.27 -2.55 -44.60
C TYR A 449 -4.28 -2.17 -45.68
N THR A 450 -4.61 -3.11 -46.56
CA THR A 450 -5.62 -2.93 -47.60
C THR A 450 -6.96 -3.49 -47.14
N PHE A 451 -7.99 -2.65 -47.14
CA PHE A 451 -9.34 -3.04 -46.75
C PHE A 451 -10.00 -3.93 -47.82
N PRO A 452 -10.81 -4.92 -47.40
CA PRO A 452 -11.60 -5.72 -48.34
C PRO A 452 -12.63 -4.84 -49.06
N VAL A 453 -12.73 -5.00 -50.38
CA VAL A 453 -13.65 -4.24 -51.24
C VAL A 453 -15.08 -4.74 -51.04
N SER A 454 -16.01 -3.86 -50.67
CA SER A 454 -17.44 -4.14 -50.64
C SER A 454 -18.10 -3.82 -52.00
N GLY A 455 -19.31 -4.34 -52.24
CA GLY A 455 -20.02 -4.14 -53.51
C GLY A 455 -20.29 -2.66 -53.87
N ASP A 456 -20.37 -1.79 -52.86
CA ASP A 456 -20.62 -0.36 -53.01
C ASP A 456 -19.33 0.48 -53.06
N SER A 457 -18.16 -0.17 -53.02
CA SER A 457 -16.87 0.50 -52.96
C SER A 457 -16.28 0.72 -54.38
N PRO A 458 -15.88 1.96 -54.74
CA PRO A 458 -15.26 2.25 -56.04
C PRO A 458 -13.93 1.54 -56.31
N GLY A 459 -13.27 0.98 -55.29
CA GLY A 459 -11.99 0.27 -55.41
C GLY A 459 -11.38 -0.10 -54.05
N PRO A 460 -10.20 -0.74 -54.01
CA PRO A 460 -9.50 -1.00 -52.75
C PRO A 460 -9.03 0.29 -52.08
N VAL A 461 -8.94 0.29 -50.75
CA VAL A 461 -8.37 1.39 -49.95
C VAL A 461 -7.22 0.82 -49.13
N THR A 462 -6.06 1.47 -49.16
CA THR A 462 -4.89 1.06 -48.38
C THR A 462 -4.52 2.11 -47.35
N PHE A 463 -4.49 1.73 -46.07
CA PHE A 463 -4.04 2.57 -44.97
C PHE A 463 -2.55 2.34 -44.71
N ASN A 464 -1.76 3.42 -44.71
CA ASN A 464 -0.35 3.40 -44.38
C ASN A 464 -0.10 4.11 -43.03
N HIS A 465 0.47 3.39 -42.06
CA HIS A 465 0.79 3.94 -40.75
C HIS A 465 1.87 5.02 -40.82
N GLU A 466 2.83 4.93 -41.73
CA GLU A 466 3.94 5.90 -41.85
C GLU A 466 3.43 7.30 -42.20
N THR A 467 2.46 7.39 -43.12
CA THR A 467 1.90 8.67 -43.55
C THR A 467 1.03 9.32 -42.48
N HIS A 468 0.40 8.52 -41.60
CA HIS A 468 -0.51 9.01 -40.56
C HIS A 468 0.18 9.23 -39.20
N ALA A 469 1.19 8.43 -38.87
CA ALA A 469 1.95 8.57 -37.64
C ALA A 469 2.74 9.89 -37.61
N ALA A 470 3.26 10.34 -38.76
CA ALA A 470 3.92 11.63 -38.88
C ALA A 470 2.96 12.81 -38.62
N VAL A 471 1.71 12.72 -39.08
CA VAL A 471 0.68 13.77 -38.89
C VAL A 471 0.17 13.81 -37.45
N THR A 472 0.21 12.68 -36.75
CA THR A 472 -0.29 12.54 -35.37
C THR A 472 0.81 12.57 -34.32
N ASP A 473 2.04 12.93 -34.68
CA ASP A 473 3.22 12.93 -33.79
C ASP A 473 3.37 11.58 -33.02
N ASN A 474 3.18 10.47 -33.73
CA ASN A 474 3.18 9.10 -33.21
C ASN A 474 2.17 8.82 -32.08
N GLN A 475 1.14 9.65 -31.91
CA GLN A 475 0.10 9.45 -30.90
C GLN A 475 -0.90 8.36 -31.32
N CYS A 476 -0.54 7.10 -31.07
CA CYS A 476 -1.33 5.93 -31.43
C CYS A 476 -2.78 5.96 -30.90
N ARG A 477 -3.01 6.64 -29.76
CA ARG A 477 -4.34 6.77 -29.13
C ARG A 477 -5.30 7.62 -29.97
N THR A 478 -4.80 8.51 -30.82
CA THR A 478 -5.65 9.34 -31.72
C THR A 478 -6.51 8.46 -32.63
N CYS A 479 -5.96 7.34 -33.10
CA CYS A 479 -6.70 6.38 -33.92
C CYS A 479 -7.31 5.25 -33.07
N HIS A 480 -6.57 4.77 -32.06
CA HIS A 480 -6.91 3.53 -31.37
C HIS A 480 -7.73 3.66 -30.08
N ALA A 481 -7.99 4.89 -29.63
CA ALA A 481 -8.91 5.11 -28.50
C ALA A 481 -10.39 5.08 -28.91
N GLY A 482 -10.71 5.23 -30.21
CA GLY A 482 -12.11 5.34 -30.63
C GLY A 482 -12.45 5.05 -32.10
N LEU A 483 -11.48 5.04 -33.03
CA LEU A 483 -11.77 4.80 -34.45
C LEU A 483 -11.56 3.32 -34.82
N PHE A 484 -10.34 2.81 -34.64
CA PHE A 484 -9.98 1.43 -35.02
C PHE A 484 -9.30 0.68 -33.88
N LYS A 485 -9.54 -0.63 -33.74
CA LYS A 485 -8.87 -1.44 -32.72
C LYS A 485 -7.37 -1.58 -33.02
N ILE A 486 -6.53 -1.52 -32.00
CA ILE A 486 -5.07 -1.67 -32.16
C ILE A 486 -4.64 -3.12 -32.36
N THR A 487 -5.46 -4.08 -31.93
CA THR A 487 -5.15 -5.52 -31.96
C THR A 487 -5.71 -6.23 -33.19
N GLU A 488 -6.60 -5.60 -33.94
CA GLU A 488 -7.33 -6.19 -35.08
C GLU A 488 -7.29 -5.23 -36.28
N PRO A 489 -6.46 -5.50 -37.30
CA PRO A 489 -6.33 -4.64 -38.48
C PRO A 489 -7.68 -4.37 -39.16
N GLY A 490 -7.92 -3.12 -39.55
CA GLY A 490 -9.10 -2.70 -40.30
C GLY A 490 -10.42 -2.75 -39.54
N THR A 491 -10.43 -3.04 -38.24
CA THR A 491 -11.67 -3.25 -37.47
C THR A 491 -12.03 -2.00 -36.67
N PRO A 492 -13.19 -1.36 -36.92
CA PRO A 492 -13.67 -0.24 -36.11
C PRO A 492 -13.87 -0.59 -34.63
N VAL A 493 -13.65 0.37 -33.73
CA VAL A 493 -13.96 0.19 -32.28
C VAL A 493 -15.48 0.11 -32.06
N SER A 494 -16.25 0.87 -32.84
CA SER A 494 -17.71 0.86 -32.83
C SER A 494 -18.26 1.14 -34.23
N GLY A 495 -19.45 0.62 -34.51
CA GLY A 495 -20.08 0.74 -35.84
C GLY A 495 -19.51 -0.22 -36.88
N LYS A 496 -19.85 0.02 -38.15
CA LYS A 496 -19.34 -0.72 -39.31
C LYS A 496 -18.77 0.25 -40.31
N LEU A 497 -17.66 -0.13 -40.95
CA LEU A 497 -17.12 0.59 -42.09
C LEU A 497 -18.06 0.36 -43.28
N THR A 498 -18.93 1.34 -43.53
CA THR A 498 -19.98 1.34 -44.57
C THR A 498 -19.91 2.63 -45.36
N TYR A 499 -20.46 2.62 -46.58
CA TYR A 499 -20.53 3.82 -47.41
C TYR A 499 -21.24 4.96 -46.67
N GLU A 500 -22.37 4.66 -46.02
CA GLU A 500 -23.16 5.62 -45.25
C GLU A 500 -22.37 6.20 -44.08
N ALA A 501 -21.73 5.36 -43.26
CA ALA A 501 -20.97 5.84 -42.09
C ALA A 501 -19.81 6.75 -42.48
N ILE A 502 -19.17 6.51 -43.63
CA ILE A 502 -18.10 7.37 -44.15
C ILE A 502 -18.67 8.72 -44.62
N HIS A 503 -19.81 8.75 -45.32
CA HIS A 503 -20.45 10.00 -45.77
C HIS A 503 -21.08 10.79 -44.61
N GLU A 504 -21.35 10.16 -43.47
CA GLU A 504 -21.77 10.81 -42.23
C GLU A 504 -20.60 11.36 -41.39
N GLY A 505 -19.35 11.27 -41.88
CA GLY A 505 -18.18 11.82 -41.21
C GLY A 505 -17.53 10.91 -40.16
N ALA A 506 -17.89 9.61 -40.12
CA ALA A 506 -17.31 8.66 -39.17
C ALA A 506 -15.99 8.04 -39.67
N LEU A 507 -15.24 7.42 -38.75
CA LEU A 507 -14.00 6.67 -39.04
C LEU A 507 -12.98 7.53 -39.82
N CYS A 508 -12.57 7.10 -41.02
CA CYS A 508 -11.60 7.82 -41.85
C CYS A 508 -12.08 9.24 -42.17
N ALA A 509 -13.37 9.45 -42.36
CA ALA A 509 -13.95 10.75 -42.69
C ALA A 509 -13.90 11.76 -41.54
N SER A 510 -13.63 11.32 -40.30
CA SER A 510 -13.45 12.24 -39.15
C SER A 510 -12.19 13.12 -39.26
N CYS A 511 -11.24 12.70 -40.11
CA CYS A 511 -10.03 13.44 -40.46
C CYS A 511 -9.97 13.80 -41.95
N HIS A 512 -10.63 13.05 -42.84
CA HIS A 512 -10.77 13.36 -44.27
C HIS A 512 -12.04 14.18 -44.55
N ASP A 513 -12.19 15.29 -43.84
CA ASP A 513 -13.36 16.18 -43.87
C ASP A 513 -13.22 17.38 -44.82
N GLY A 514 -12.07 17.54 -45.48
CA GLY A 514 -11.75 18.70 -46.32
C GLY A 514 -11.01 19.82 -45.58
N ASP A 515 -11.06 19.82 -44.25
CA ASP A 515 -10.40 20.82 -43.40
C ASP A 515 -9.09 20.28 -42.79
N LYS A 516 -9.13 19.07 -42.20
CA LYS A 516 -7.96 18.45 -41.55
C LYS A 516 -7.08 17.68 -42.54
N ALA A 517 -7.70 17.06 -43.53
CA ALA A 517 -7.07 16.41 -44.67
C ALA A 517 -8.00 16.54 -45.88
N PHE A 518 -7.58 16.00 -47.02
CA PHE A 518 -8.41 16.04 -48.23
C PHE A 518 -9.79 15.41 -47.97
N GLY A 519 -10.83 16.05 -48.52
CA GLY A 519 -12.22 15.63 -48.33
C GLY A 519 -12.61 14.43 -49.19
N ILE A 520 -13.66 13.73 -48.76
CA ILE A 520 -14.19 12.54 -49.43
C ILE A 520 -15.30 12.82 -50.46
N GLU A 521 -15.93 14.00 -50.44
CA GLU A 521 -17.12 14.29 -51.25
C GLU A 521 -16.80 14.58 -52.73
N ASP A 522 -15.63 15.18 -53.02
CA ASP A 522 -15.31 15.67 -54.37
C ASP A 522 -14.36 14.75 -55.17
N ASP A 523 -13.57 13.89 -54.50
CA ASP A 523 -12.58 13.03 -55.16
C ASP A 523 -12.28 11.73 -54.40
N CYS A 524 -13.04 10.69 -54.73
CA CYS A 524 -12.85 9.33 -54.22
C CYS A 524 -11.49 8.71 -54.65
N ALA A 525 -10.84 9.23 -55.70
CA ALA A 525 -9.61 8.64 -56.22
C ALA A 525 -8.45 8.75 -55.23
N ASN A 526 -8.47 9.69 -54.28
CA ASN A 526 -7.42 9.85 -53.28
C ASN A 526 -7.40 8.72 -52.24
N CYS A 527 -8.56 8.13 -51.94
CA CYS A 527 -8.66 6.95 -51.08
C CYS A 527 -8.48 5.64 -51.85
N HIS A 528 -8.95 5.59 -53.10
CA HIS A 528 -9.01 4.39 -53.93
C HIS A 528 -7.84 4.24 -54.91
N ARG A 529 -6.66 4.78 -54.59
CA ARG A 529 -5.46 4.62 -55.42
C ARG A 529 -4.99 3.16 -55.38
N GLN A 530 -4.83 2.55 -56.55
CA GLN A 530 -4.25 1.21 -56.70
C GLN A 530 -2.75 1.21 -56.49
#